data_AF-A0A7X6Y521-F1
#
_entry.id   AF-A0A7X6Y521-F1
#
_cell.length_a   1.000
_cell.length_b   1.000
_cell.length_c   1.000
_cell.angle_alpha   90.00
_cell.angle_beta   90.00
_cell.angle_gamma   90.00
#
_symmetry.space_group_name_H-M   'P 1'
#
loop_
_entity.id
_entity.type
_entity.pdbx_description
1 polymer ?
#
loop_
_entity_poly.entity_id
_entity_poly.type
_entity_poly.pdbx_seq_one_letter_code
_entity_poly.pdbx_strand_id
1 'polypeptide(L)'
;MEFPERNITVWEQRLCELENGNLVVIAWNEVLATGERLPNHYAISEDDGKSFCKPISTGIMGQASNLLHIGDNKVLALHCLRRDTGRPGIYGYIVDLANGIWDILSREIIWEPQIPVKADNSVASVFSFLKFGQPSAIKLKDGSYLVTNWVIEDGKGKIAWHNLEII
;
A
#
# COMPACT_ATOMS: atom_id res chain seq x y z
N MET A 1 -14.96 1.79 0.94
CA MET A 1 -14.95 0.57 0.09
C MET A 1 -15.92 -0.45 0.67
N GLU A 2 -16.76 -1.07 -0.16
CA GLU A 2 -17.78 -2.02 0.29
C GLU A 2 -17.73 -3.28 -0.58
N PHE A 3 -17.53 -4.44 0.06
CA PHE A 3 -17.59 -5.74 -0.62
C PHE A 3 -19.03 -6.28 -0.61
N PRO A 4 -19.49 -6.95 -1.68
CA PRO A 4 -20.77 -7.64 -1.67
C PRO A 4 -20.87 -8.72 -0.58
N GLU A 5 -19.75 -9.38 -0.27
CA GLU A 5 -19.64 -10.37 0.79
C GLU A 5 -19.52 -9.71 2.16
N ARG A 6 -20.45 -10.02 3.07
CA ARG A 6 -20.53 -9.39 4.41
C ARG A 6 -19.48 -9.88 5.42
N ASN A 7 -18.55 -10.74 5.02
CA ASN A 7 -17.52 -11.31 5.89
C ASN A 7 -16.12 -10.73 5.64
N ILE A 8 -15.99 -9.74 4.75
CA ILE A 8 -14.74 -9.04 4.49
C ILE A 8 -14.67 -7.77 5.33
N THR A 9 -13.66 -7.68 6.18
CA THR A 9 -13.33 -6.45 6.91
C THR A 9 -12.39 -5.61 6.07
N VAL A 10 -12.81 -4.37 5.83
CA VAL A 10 -12.00 -3.32 5.21
C VAL A 10 -11.34 -2.52 6.32
N TRP A 11 -10.02 -2.54 6.39
CA TRP A 11 -9.28 -1.88 7.46
C TRP A 11 -8.89 -0.45 7.07
N GLU A 12 -7.60 -0.13 7.12
CA GLU A 12 -7.12 1.23 6.87
C GLU A 12 -7.23 1.58 5.39
N GLN A 13 -7.91 2.69 5.12
CA GLN A 13 -8.14 3.23 3.79
C GLN A 13 -7.26 4.47 3.55
N ARG A 14 -6.83 4.65 2.31
CA ARG A 14 -6.16 5.87 1.82
C ARG A 14 -6.78 6.29 0.51
N LEU A 15 -6.90 7.60 0.32
CA LEU A 15 -7.57 8.22 -0.81
C LEU A 15 -6.61 9.19 -1.50
N CYS A 16 -6.64 9.23 -2.82
CA CYS A 16 -6.12 10.36 -3.59
C CYS A 16 -7.16 10.78 -4.65
N GLU A 17 -7.08 12.03 -5.08
CA GLU A 17 -7.81 12.57 -6.22
C GLU A 17 -6.88 12.62 -7.43
N LEU A 18 -7.37 12.20 -8.59
CA LEU A 18 -6.65 12.28 -9.88
C LEU A 18 -6.95 13.62 -10.57
N GLU A 19 -6.21 13.98 -11.62
CA GLU A 19 -6.41 15.27 -12.34
C GLU A 19 -7.80 15.42 -12.96
N ASN A 20 -8.42 14.29 -13.33
CA ASN A 20 -9.77 14.27 -13.90
C ASN A 20 -10.88 14.38 -12.83
N GLY A 21 -10.53 14.54 -11.55
CA GLY A 21 -11.47 14.62 -10.42
C GLY A 21 -11.89 13.26 -9.85
N ASN A 22 -11.49 12.15 -10.46
CA ASN A 22 -11.82 10.83 -9.93
C ASN A 22 -11.12 10.60 -8.58
N LEU A 23 -11.86 10.07 -7.61
CA LEU A 23 -11.31 9.69 -6.32
C LEU A 23 -10.95 8.20 -6.33
N VAL A 24 -9.72 7.87 -5.94
CA VAL A 24 -9.24 6.49 -5.83
C VAL A 24 -9.00 6.18 -4.36
N VAL A 25 -9.62 5.11 -3.87
CA VAL A 25 -9.41 4.62 -2.51
C VAL A 25 -8.74 3.25 -2.57
N ILE A 26 -7.67 3.05 -1.82
CA ILE A 26 -7.05 1.75 -1.58
C ILE A 26 -7.27 1.29 -0.14
N ALA A 27 -7.41 -0.01 0.07
CA ALA A 27 -7.52 -0.62 1.38
C ALA A 27 -6.83 -1.99 1.43
N TRP A 28 -6.40 -2.40 2.63
CA TRP A 28 -6.10 -3.80 2.92
C TRP A 28 -7.30 -4.46 3.61
N ASN A 29 -7.52 -5.73 3.31
CA ASN A 29 -8.75 -6.43 3.64
C ASN A 29 -8.46 -7.84 4.17
N GLU A 30 -9.36 -8.37 4.99
CA GLU A 30 -9.31 -9.75 5.47
C GLU A 30 -10.71 -10.35 5.56
N VAL A 31 -10.81 -11.68 5.42
CA VAL A 31 -12.00 -12.43 5.77
C VAL A 31 -11.96 -12.72 7.26
N LEU A 32 -12.75 -11.97 8.04
CA LEU A 32 -12.67 -11.99 9.51
C LEU A 32 -12.94 -13.38 10.11
N ALA A 33 -13.82 -14.16 9.47
CA ALA A 33 -14.19 -15.50 9.94
C ALA A 33 -13.03 -16.50 9.89
N THR A 34 -12.11 -16.36 8.93
CA THR A 34 -11.01 -17.29 8.70
C THR A 34 -9.64 -16.69 9.02
N GLY A 35 -9.55 -15.36 9.16
CA GLY A 35 -8.28 -14.63 9.22
C GLY A 35 -7.51 -14.64 7.89
N GLU A 36 -8.17 -15.03 6.78
CA GLU A 36 -7.58 -15.01 5.45
C GLU A 36 -7.34 -13.57 5.04
N ARG A 37 -6.09 -13.27 4.66
CA ARG A 37 -5.70 -11.96 4.16
C ARG A 37 -5.92 -11.91 2.66
N LEU A 38 -6.42 -10.79 2.19
CA LEU A 38 -6.65 -10.56 0.77
C LEU A 38 -5.59 -9.62 0.22
N PRO A 39 -5.36 -9.60 -1.10
CA PRO A 39 -4.67 -8.51 -1.75
C PRO A 39 -5.31 -7.17 -1.38
N ASN A 40 -4.54 -6.10 -1.44
CA ASN A 40 -5.10 -4.77 -1.37
C ASN A 40 -6.08 -4.60 -2.52
N HIS A 41 -7.21 -3.98 -2.23
CA HIS A 41 -8.20 -3.63 -3.25
C HIS A 41 -8.23 -2.12 -3.40
N TYR A 42 -8.74 -1.68 -4.54
CA TYR A 42 -9.05 -0.28 -4.80
C TYR A 42 -10.49 -0.12 -5.26
N ALA A 43 -11.02 1.09 -5.13
CA ALA A 43 -12.31 1.49 -5.68
C ALA A 43 -12.21 2.93 -6.17
N ILE A 44 -12.95 3.24 -7.24
CA ILE A 44 -12.95 4.56 -7.90
C ILE A 44 -14.33 5.18 -7.77
N SER A 45 -14.36 6.48 -7.46
CA SER A 45 -15.54 7.33 -7.59
C SER A 45 -15.31 8.31 -8.73
N GLU A 46 -16.34 8.47 -9.56
CA GLU A 46 -16.40 9.41 -10.69
C GLU A 46 -17.44 10.53 -10.42
N ASP A 47 -17.95 10.61 -9.19
CA ASP A 47 -19.07 11.47 -8.79
C ASP A 47 -18.83 12.19 -7.46
N ASP A 48 -17.60 12.66 -7.25
CA ASP A 48 -17.15 13.39 -6.05
C ASP A 48 -17.32 12.60 -4.73
N GLY A 49 -17.17 11.28 -4.80
CA GLY A 49 -17.26 10.40 -3.63
C GLY A 49 -18.67 10.04 -3.19
N LYS A 50 -19.70 10.36 -3.99
CA LYS A 50 -21.10 9.98 -3.68
C LYS A 50 -21.31 8.48 -3.83
N SER A 51 -20.66 7.87 -4.81
CA SER A 51 -20.64 6.44 -5.01
C SER A 51 -19.25 5.96 -5.44
N PHE A 52 -18.96 4.68 -5.16
CA PHE A 52 -17.72 4.03 -5.57
C PHE A 52 -18.07 2.76 -6.33
N CYS A 53 -17.25 2.41 -7.32
CA CYS A 53 -17.36 1.11 -7.99
C CYS A 53 -17.11 -0.04 -7.00
N LYS A 54 -17.44 -1.26 -7.44
CA LYS A 54 -17.13 -2.46 -6.66
C LYS A 54 -15.62 -2.56 -6.43
N PRO A 55 -15.15 -3.06 -5.27
CA PRO A 55 -13.73 -3.22 -5.00
C PRO A 55 -13.06 -4.11 -6.06
N ILE A 56 -11.92 -3.67 -6.57
CA ILE A 56 -11.12 -4.38 -7.56
C ILE A 56 -9.78 -4.74 -6.92
N SER A 57 -9.34 -5.98 -7.07
CA SER A 57 -8.06 -6.43 -6.53
C SER A 57 -6.90 -5.76 -7.27
N THR A 58 -5.91 -5.27 -6.52
CA THR A 58 -4.61 -4.83 -7.09
C THR A 58 -3.69 -6.02 -7.41
N GLY A 59 -4.02 -7.22 -6.91
CA GLY A 59 -3.13 -8.39 -6.93
C GLY A 59 -1.94 -8.32 -5.96
N ILE A 60 -1.78 -7.22 -5.22
CA ILE A 60 -0.64 -6.99 -4.34
C ILE A 60 -1.07 -7.16 -2.87
N MET A 61 -0.43 -8.08 -2.15
CA MET A 61 -0.61 -8.22 -0.69
C MET A 61 -0.01 -7.03 0.06
N GLY A 62 -0.51 -6.71 1.25
CA GLY A 62 0.13 -5.71 2.09
C GLY A 62 -0.72 -5.26 3.28
N GLN A 63 -0.05 -4.74 4.30
CA GLN A 63 -0.64 -4.11 5.49
C GLN A 63 0.34 -3.03 5.97
N ALA A 64 0.09 -1.72 5.90
CA ALA A 64 -0.95 -0.96 5.24
C ALA A 64 -0.51 -0.49 3.82
N SER A 65 -1.35 0.28 3.13
CA SER A 65 -1.04 0.90 1.85
C SER A 65 -1.29 2.41 1.84
N ASN A 66 -0.80 3.08 0.79
CA ASN A 66 -1.03 4.50 0.54
C ASN A 66 -1.02 4.81 -0.96
N LEU A 67 -1.63 5.93 -1.33
CA LEU A 67 -1.65 6.46 -2.69
C LEU A 67 -1.18 7.90 -2.69
N LEU A 68 -0.39 8.25 -3.69
CA LEU A 68 -0.07 9.62 -4.04
C LEU A 68 -0.32 9.79 -5.53
N HIS A 69 -1.11 10.79 -5.90
CA HIS A 69 -1.24 11.19 -7.30
C HIS A 69 0.08 11.81 -7.79
N ILE A 70 0.55 11.37 -8.96
CA ILE A 70 1.86 11.77 -9.51
C ILE A 70 1.79 12.43 -10.88
N GLY A 71 0.58 12.73 -11.37
CA GLY A 71 0.32 13.33 -12.67
C GLY A 71 -0.53 12.45 -13.58
N ASP A 72 -1.28 13.05 -14.50
CA ASP A 72 -2.25 12.37 -15.37
C ASP A 72 -3.21 11.48 -14.54
N ASN A 73 -3.42 10.23 -15.00
CA ASN A 73 -4.14 9.17 -14.29
C ASN A 73 -3.21 8.26 -13.46
N LYS A 74 -2.00 8.70 -13.15
CA LYS A 74 -0.99 7.85 -12.50
C LYS A 74 -0.93 8.08 -10.99
N VAL A 75 -0.66 7.01 -10.26
CA VAL A 75 -0.42 7.04 -8.82
C VAL A 75 0.89 6.33 -8.46
N LEU A 76 1.57 6.84 -7.44
CA LEU A 76 2.53 6.08 -6.65
C LEU A 76 1.75 5.33 -5.57
N ALA A 77 1.61 4.03 -5.74
CA ALA A 77 0.99 3.14 -4.76
C ALA A 77 2.06 2.52 -3.86
N LEU A 78 1.98 2.79 -2.56
CA LEU A 78 2.88 2.25 -1.55
C LEU A 78 2.25 1.05 -0.87
N HIS A 79 2.97 -0.05 -0.78
CA HIS A 79 2.52 -1.28 -0.13
C HIS A 79 3.54 -1.74 0.91
N CYS A 80 3.07 -1.96 2.14
CA CYS A 80 3.88 -2.56 3.19
C CYS A 80 3.67 -4.07 3.23
N LEU A 81 4.61 -4.82 2.64
CA LEU A 81 4.55 -6.28 2.56
C LEU A 81 5.26 -6.85 3.79
N ARG A 82 4.50 -7.40 4.73
CA ARG A 82 5.06 -7.97 5.98
C ARG A 82 4.97 -9.49 6.02
N ARG A 83 3.79 -10.00 5.71
CA ARG A 83 3.45 -11.42 5.77
C ARG A 83 3.14 -11.93 4.35
N ASP A 84 3.13 -13.24 4.18
CA ASP A 84 2.86 -13.93 2.90
C ASP A 84 3.82 -13.53 1.77
N THR A 85 5.02 -13.09 2.14
CA THR A 85 6.10 -12.78 1.21
C THR A 85 7.40 -13.38 1.72
N GLY A 86 8.24 -13.87 0.81
CA GLY A 86 9.62 -14.24 1.12
C GLY A 86 10.55 -13.05 1.25
N ARG A 87 10.08 -11.84 0.92
CA ARG A 87 10.85 -10.60 0.92
C ARG A 87 10.00 -9.45 1.50
N PRO A 88 9.94 -9.32 2.84
CA PRO A 88 9.22 -8.23 3.49
C PRO A 88 9.87 -6.87 3.23
N GLY A 89 9.07 -5.82 3.14
CA GLY A 89 9.57 -4.47 2.90
C GLY A 89 8.47 -3.47 2.55
N ILE A 90 8.90 -2.26 2.22
CA ILE A 90 8.06 -1.23 1.62
C ILE A 90 8.32 -1.21 0.12
N TYR A 91 7.25 -1.35 -0.65
CA TYR A 91 7.30 -1.36 -2.10
C TYR A 91 6.56 -0.15 -2.64
N GLY A 92 7.11 0.45 -3.69
CA GLY A 92 6.45 1.47 -4.50
C GLY A 92 6.08 0.90 -5.85
N TYR A 93 4.88 1.22 -6.32
CA TYR A 93 4.37 0.85 -7.63
C TYR A 93 3.92 2.10 -8.35
N ILE A 94 4.35 2.26 -9.60
CA ILE A 94 3.78 3.25 -10.50
C ILE A 94 2.63 2.59 -11.23
N VAL A 95 1.43 3.13 -11.04
CA VAL A 95 0.19 2.54 -11.55
C VAL A 95 -0.49 3.55 -12.44
N ASP A 96 -0.88 3.13 -13.65
CA ASP A 96 -1.75 3.90 -14.53
C ASP A 96 -3.20 3.43 -14.35
N LEU A 97 -4.11 4.37 -14.11
CA LEU A 97 -5.53 4.14 -13.89
C LEU A 97 -6.40 4.70 -15.04
N ALA A 98 -5.84 5.04 -16.20
CA ALA A 98 -6.56 5.69 -17.31
C ALA A 98 -7.85 4.97 -17.76
N ASN A 99 -7.90 3.63 -17.61
CA ASN A 99 -9.09 2.83 -17.95
C ASN A 99 -9.80 2.26 -16.70
N GLY A 100 -9.56 2.83 -15.52
CA GLY A 100 -10.05 2.33 -14.24
C GLY A 100 -9.43 0.98 -13.81
N ILE A 101 -8.42 0.51 -14.55
CA ILE A 101 -7.70 -0.73 -14.28
C ILE A 101 -6.39 -0.44 -13.56
N TRP A 102 -5.95 -1.34 -12.69
CA TRP A 102 -4.67 -1.23 -11.98
C TRP A 102 -3.51 -1.71 -12.85
N ASP A 103 -3.06 -0.87 -13.80
CA ASP A 103 -1.96 -1.23 -14.69
C ASP A 103 -0.61 -0.84 -14.10
N ILE A 104 0.22 -1.83 -13.75
CA ILE A 104 1.52 -1.60 -13.09
C ILE A 104 2.57 -1.29 -14.16
N LEU A 105 3.03 -0.04 -14.18
CA LEU A 105 4.10 0.41 -15.09
C LEU A 105 5.49 0.04 -14.56
N SER A 106 5.71 0.19 -13.27
CA SER A 106 6.98 -0.15 -12.63
C SER A 106 6.80 -0.47 -11.15
N ARG A 107 7.83 -1.12 -10.57
CA ARG A 107 7.88 -1.50 -9.17
C ARG A 107 9.28 -1.31 -8.63
N GLU A 108 9.39 -0.64 -7.49
CA GLU A 108 10.63 -0.50 -6.75
C GLU A 108 10.49 -0.95 -5.30
N ILE A 109 11.63 -1.35 -4.73
CA ILE A 109 11.74 -1.62 -3.30
C ILE A 109 12.31 -0.36 -2.66
N ILE A 110 11.52 0.26 -1.80
CA ILE A 110 11.87 1.51 -1.13
C ILE A 110 12.68 1.22 0.14
N TRP A 111 12.28 0.18 0.87
CA TRP A 111 12.92 -0.20 2.12
C TRP A 111 12.80 -1.70 2.39
N GLU A 112 13.86 -2.28 2.94
CA GLU A 112 13.89 -3.67 3.41
C GLU A 112 14.58 -3.77 4.79
N PRO A 113 14.18 -4.75 5.62
CA PRO A 113 14.89 -5.05 6.84
C PRO A 113 16.32 -5.52 6.53
N GLN A 114 17.30 -5.03 7.30
CA GLN A 114 18.73 -5.33 7.11
C GLN A 114 19.13 -6.75 7.55
N ILE A 115 18.32 -7.39 8.40
CA ILE A 115 18.58 -8.76 8.88
C ILE A 115 17.76 -9.73 8.01
N PRO A 116 18.39 -10.76 7.41
CA PRO A 116 17.70 -11.73 6.58
C PRO A 116 16.53 -12.35 7.35
N VAL A 117 15.36 -12.30 6.74
CA VAL A 117 14.14 -12.92 7.29
C VAL A 117 14.32 -14.43 7.18
N LYS A 118 14.88 -15.06 8.22
CA LYS A 118 14.79 -16.51 8.37
C LYS A 118 13.33 -16.83 8.71
N ALA A 119 12.71 -17.66 7.89
CA ALA A 119 11.40 -18.24 8.16
C ALA A 119 11.51 -19.16 9.39
N ASP A 120 11.48 -18.56 10.57
CA ASP A 120 11.26 -19.26 11.82
C ASP A 120 9.76 -19.21 12.11
N ASN A 121 9.11 -20.37 12.10
CA ASN A 121 7.66 -20.53 12.27
C ASN A 121 7.18 -20.25 13.69
N SER A 122 8.06 -19.81 14.59
CA SER A 122 7.65 -19.39 15.93
C SER A 122 6.76 -18.13 15.87
N VAL A 123 5.69 -18.11 16.66
CA VAL A 123 4.79 -16.96 16.74
C VAL A 123 5.53 -15.69 17.20
N ALA A 124 6.55 -15.85 18.06
CA ALA A 124 7.37 -14.75 18.58
C ALA A 124 8.29 -14.11 17.52
N SER A 125 8.88 -14.90 16.62
CA SER A 125 9.64 -14.37 15.48
C SER A 125 8.70 -13.60 14.55
N VAL A 126 7.52 -14.14 14.23
CA VAL A 126 6.48 -13.45 13.44
C VAL A 126 6.09 -12.08 14.01
N PHE A 127 5.93 -11.95 15.32
CA PHE A 127 5.65 -10.66 15.97
C PHE A 127 6.86 -9.72 16.06
N SER A 128 8.09 -10.26 16.09
CA SER A 128 9.30 -9.45 15.94
C SER A 128 9.46 -8.84 14.54
N PHE A 129 8.79 -9.42 13.52
CA PHE A 129 8.82 -8.97 12.12
C PHE A 129 7.74 -7.93 11.76
N LEU A 130 6.78 -7.65 12.64
CA LEU A 130 5.72 -6.64 12.45
C LEU A 130 6.15 -5.25 12.93
N LYS A 131 7.40 -4.87 12.66
CA LYS A 131 8.07 -3.71 13.24
C LYS A 131 8.38 -2.62 12.21
N PHE A 132 7.60 -2.49 11.15
CA PHE A 132 7.69 -1.37 10.21
C PHE A 132 6.36 -1.18 9.49
N GLY A 133 6.08 -0.01 8.93
CA GLY A 133 5.00 0.16 7.95
C GLY A 133 4.35 1.53 7.95
N GLN A 134 3.07 1.56 7.60
CA GLN A 134 2.30 2.78 7.29
C GLN A 134 3.07 3.74 6.39
N PRO A 135 3.44 3.30 5.17
CA PRO A 135 4.18 4.16 4.25
C PRO A 135 3.33 5.36 3.83
N SER A 136 3.96 6.50 3.58
CA SER A 136 3.35 7.70 3.01
C SER A 136 4.34 8.44 2.14
N ALA A 137 3.85 9.26 1.21
CA ALA A 137 4.70 10.07 0.36
C ALA A 137 4.14 11.48 0.15
N ILE A 138 5.05 12.42 -0.11
CA ILE A 138 4.73 13.74 -0.63
C ILE A 138 5.68 14.07 -1.79
N LYS A 139 5.21 14.89 -2.72
CA LYS A 139 6.04 15.43 -3.81
C LYS A 139 6.88 16.60 -3.27
N LEU A 140 8.16 16.61 -3.63
CA LEU A 140 9.11 17.68 -3.31
C LEU A 140 9.19 18.71 -4.44
N LYS A 141 9.83 19.85 -4.16
CA LYS A 141 9.92 20.99 -5.10
C LYS A 141 10.73 20.68 -6.36
N ASP A 142 11.73 19.81 -6.24
CA ASP A 142 12.57 19.34 -7.33
C ASP A 142 11.91 18.24 -8.17
N GLY A 143 10.68 17.83 -7.81
CA GLY A 143 9.90 16.82 -8.52
C GLY A 143 10.10 15.39 -8.01
N SER A 144 11.05 15.16 -7.10
CA SER A 144 11.20 13.87 -6.43
C SER A 144 10.15 13.67 -5.34
N TYR A 145 10.19 12.54 -4.66
CA TYR A 145 9.21 12.16 -3.64
C TYR A 145 9.89 11.81 -2.33
N LEU A 146 9.43 12.43 -1.24
CA LEU A 146 9.81 12.02 0.10
C LEU A 146 8.86 10.92 0.55
N VAL A 147 9.36 9.69 0.65
CA VAL A 147 8.62 8.56 1.20
C VAL A 147 9.04 8.37 2.66
N THR A 148 8.08 8.14 3.55
CA THR A 148 8.33 7.84 4.96
C THR A 148 7.62 6.57 5.39
N ASN A 149 8.16 5.88 6.38
CA ASN A 149 7.52 4.77 7.10
C ASN A 149 8.06 4.71 8.53
N TRP A 150 7.28 4.16 9.46
CA TRP A 150 7.85 3.83 10.77
C TRP A 150 8.61 2.50 10.70
N VAL A 151 9.59 2.35 11.58
CA VAL A 151 10.35 1.11 11.79
C VAL A 151 10.80 1.02 13.26
N ILE A 152 10.87 -0.18 13.83
CA ILE A 152 11.47 -0.48 15.12
C ILE A 152 12.70 -1.37 14.89
N GLU A 153 13.88 -0.84 15.17
CA GLU A 153 15.17 -1.54 15.11
C GLU A 153 15.82 -1.49 16.49
N ASP A 154 16.39 -2.62 16.94
CA ASP A 154 17.02 -2.73 18.27
C ASP A 154 16.13 -2.22 19.43
N GLY A 155 14.82 -2.45 19.30
CA GLY A 155 13.82 -2.02 20.29
C GLY A 155 13.50 -0.52 20.27
N LYS A 156 14.04 0.26 19.31
CA LYS A 156 13.81 1.69 19.18
C LYS A 156 12.99 2.00 17.94
N GLY A 157 11.86 2.70 18.14
CA GLY A 157 11.05 3.23 17.04
C GLY A 157 11.71 4.45 16.41
N LYS A 158 11.70 4.51 15.08
CA LYS A 158 12.12 5.67 14.28
C LYS A 158 11.25 5.82 13.04
N ILE A 159 11.28 7.00 12.43
CA ILE A 159 10.72 7.25 11.11
C ILE A 159 11.87 7.14 10.11
N ALA A 160 11.79 6.16 9.22
CA ALA A 160 12.66 6.08 8.05
C ALA A 160 12.14 7.03 6.97
N TRP A 161 13.05 7.59 6.20
CA TRP A 161 12.73 8.44 5.06
C TRP A 161 13.61 8.10 3.88
N HIS A 162 13.04 8.23 2.68
CA HIS A 162 13.66 7.87 1.42
C HIS A 162 13.35 8.96 0.40
N ASN A 163 14.36 9.41 -0.34
CA ASN A 163 14.13 10.22 -1.53
C ASN A 163 13.97 9.26 -2.71
N LEU A 164 12.84 9.37 -3.42
CA LEU A 164 12.50 8.55 -4.57
C LEU A 164 12.40 9.42 -5.81
N GLU A 165 13.14 9.05 -6.85
CA GLU A 165 13.01 9.60 -8.19
C GLU A 165 12.19 8.60 -9.02
N ILE A 166 11.14 9.08 -9.68
CA ILE A 166 10.34 8.26 -10.59
C ILE A 166 10.81 8.60 -12.00
N ILE A 167 11.41 7.61 -12.69
CA ILE A 167 11.92 7.72 -14.06
C ILE A 167 10.84 7.22 -15.04
#